data_AF-A0A529WL33-F1
#
_entry.id   AF-A0A529WL33-F1
#
_cell.length_a   1.000
_cell.length_b   1.000
_cell.length_c   1.000
_cell.angle_alpha   90.00
_cell.angle_beta   90.00
_cell.angle_gamma   90.00
#
_symmetry.space_group_name_H-M   'P 1'
#
loop_
_entity.id
_entity.type
_entity.pdbx_description
1 polymer ?
#
loop_
_entity_poly.entity_id
_entity_poly.type
_entity_poly.pdbx_seq_one_letter_code
_entity_poly.pdbx_strand_id
1 'polypeptide(L)'
;MKIDVEFLQKRSDGRYRYRRVVPKELQAAIGKKNILIALGRDEGKALKLYPKANAEAERLLKAAAVRMTSPAAVHPSSMTEIEQFQHGQRYIRHMQLDPEWAGWGHENDPEGNARDVIAEAIVAKYPVDEEGRPVGIGSKDAAALQALAYGASQQRPEPTLEDAKRRYEKDKVLGDDKKQKQVTRIFALIKEALGRDRTLRSLRREDAREVRDHMLDTGLAASSVDRYLNIVRAAFDHASREFDLIGLLNPFSKLEAAKKDKAEPDRDKRRPFTAEELKAVNTRVSLMAKADLRQIWRMLEGTGCRLAEVAGLRVSDVRLDHPIPHIVVEWHDDRRIKNKVSRRNVPL
;
A
#
# COMPACT_ATOMS: atom_id res chain seq x y z
N MET A 1 39.33 40.16 0.86
CA MET A 1 38.80 39.40 2.02
C MET A 1 37.79 38.39 1.46
N LYS A 2 38.16 37.12 1.29
CA LYS A 2 37.20 36.09 0.81
C LYS A 2 36.32 35.71 2.00
N ILE A 3 35.08 36.16 2.00
CA ILE A 3 34.08 35.68 2.96
C ILE A 3 33.72 34.27 2.49
N ASP A 4 34.22 33.26 3.20
CA ASP A 4 33.83 31.88 2.95
C ASP A 4 32.46 31.66 3.59
N VAL A 5 31.42 31.68 2.76
CA VAL A 5 30.04 31.48 3.22
C VAL A 5 29.75 29.99 3.13
N GLU A 6 29.48 29.36 4.28
CA GLU A 6 29.19 27.93 4.36
C GLU A 6 28.12 27.51 3.34
N PHE A 7 28.33 26.35 2.70
CA PHE A 7 27.39 25.77 1.72
C PHE A 7 27.19 26.56 0.42
N LEU A 8 27.83 27.73 0.22
CA LEU A 8 27.78 28.47 -1.04
C LEU A 8 28.86 27.94 -2.01
N GLN A 9 28.45 27.44 -3.17
CA GLN A 9 29.36 26.88 -4.17
C GLN A 9 29.23 27.58 -5.53
N LYS A 10 30.35 28.06 -6.06
CA LYS A 10 30.47 28.51 -7.45
C LYS A 10 30.77 27.32 -8.36
N ARG A 11 30.00 27.17 -9.44
CA ARG A 11 30.19 26.14 -10.47
C ARG A 11 31.18 26.62 -11.53
N SER A 12 31.76 25.67 -12.28
CA SER A 12 32.64 25.95 -13.41
C SER A 12 31.97 26.77 -14.53
N ASP A 13 30.63 26.78 -14.61
CA ASP A 13 29.84 27.58 -15.55
C ASP A 13 29.47 28.98 -15.01
N GLY A 14 30.09 29.43 -13.92
CA GLY A 14 29.90 30.76 -13.34
C GLY A 14 28.64 30.93 -12.49
N ARG A 15 27.80 29.90 -12.34
CA ARG A 15 26.59 29.95 -11.49
C ARG A 15 26.91 29.65 -10.03
N TYR A 16 26.17 30.30 -9.13
CA TYR A 16 26.20 30.06 -7.69
C TYR A 16 25.05 29.14 -7.29
N ARG A 17 25.34 28.19 -6.39
CA ARG A 17 24.33 27.30 -5.78
C ARG A 17 24.60 27.14 -4.30
N TYR A 18 23.54 26.94 -3.54
CA TYR A 18 23.62 26.37 -2.20
C TYR A 18 23.73 24.85 -2.32
N ARG A 19 24.72 24.26 -1.65
CA ARG A 19 24.91 22.80 -1.56
C ARG A 19 25.18 22.41 -0.11
N ARG A 20 24.22 21.73 0.50
CA ARG A 20 24.39 21.11 1.82
C ARG A 20 24.22 19.60 1.73
N VAL A 21 25.17 18.87 2.29
CA VAL A 21 25.07 17.41 2.41
C VAL A 21 24.03 17.09 3.48
N VAL A 22 23.10 16.19 3.15
CA VAL A 22 22.12 15.70 4.14
C VAL A 22 22.83 14.70 5.05
N PRO A 23 22.76 14.84 6.40
CA PRO A 23 23.32 13.86 7.33
C PRO A 23 22.83 12.44 7.01
N LYS A 24 23.71 11.42 7.11
CA LYS A 24 23.41 10.04 6.67
C LYS A 24 22.11 9.50 7.24
N GLU A 25 21.83 9.80 8.50
CA GLU A 25 20.62 9.43 9.24
C GLU A 25 19.34 10.00 8.62
N LEU A 26 19.40 11.22 8.08
CA LEU A 26 18.26 11.93 7.50
C LEU A 26 18.07 11.65 5.99
N GLN A 27 19.02 10.97 5.34
CA GLN A 27 18.97 10.72 3.88
C GLN A 27 17.80 9.81 3.49
N ALA A 28 17.48 8.80 4.32
CA ALA A 28 16.36 7.89 4.09
C ALA A 28 15.01 8.62 4.22
N ALA A 29 14.89 9.53 5.19
CA ALA A 29 13.66 10.30 5.43
C ALA A 29 13.42 11.40 4.38
N ILE A 30 14.50 12.04 3.89
CA ILE A 30 14.42 13.15 2.93
C ILE A 30 14.48 12.65 1.47
N GLY A 31 14.97 11.43 1.23
CA GLY A 31 15.09 10.82 -0.09
C GLY A 31 16.16 11.45 -0.99
N LYS A 32 17.02 12.32 -0.45
CA LYS A 32 18.05 13.06 -1.18
C LYS A 32 19.37 13.06 -0.41
N LYS A 33 20.49 12.94 -1.13
CA LYS A 33 21.85 13.00 -0.55
C LYS A 33 22.36 14.44 -0.35
N ASN A 34 21.86 15.39 -1.14
CA ASN A 34 22.27 16.80 -1.08
C ASN A 34 21.04 17.69 -1.27
N ILE A 35 20.96 18.78 -0.51
CA ILE A 35 20.04 19.90 -0.76
C ILE A 35 20.75 20.85 -1.71
N LEU A 36 20.18 21.03 -2.91
CA LEU A 36 20.73 21.87 -3.97
C LEU A 36 19.72 22.96 -4.31
N ILE A 37 20.09 24.23 -4.10
CA ILE A 37 19.25 25.39 -4.43
C ILE A 37 20.05 26.31 -5.35
N ALA A 38 19.48 26.71 -6.49
CA ALA A 38 20.14 27.62 -7.42
C ALA A 38 20.06 29.07 -6.91
N LEU A 39 21.19 29.79 -6.89
CA LEU A 39 21.28 31.16 -6.38
C LEU A 39 21.59 32.20 -7.48
N GLY A 40 21.67 31.77 -8.74
CA GLY A 40 21.86 32.64 -9.90
C GLY A 40 23.30 32.70 -10.41
N ARG A 41 23.63 33.74 -11.19
CA ARG A 41 24.95 33.95 -11.82
C ARG A 41 25.75 35.10 -11.21
N ASP A 42 25.11 35.93 -10.40
CA ASP A 42 25.69 37.11 -9.79
C ASP A 42 25.98 36.85 -8.31
N GLU A 43 27.20 37.15 -7.88
CA GLU A 43 27.68 36.87 -6.52
C GLU A 43 26.95 37.69 -5.46
N GLY A 44 26.69 38.97 -5.73
CA GLY A 44 25.99 39.85 -4.80
C GLY A 44 24.52 39.45 -4.62
N LYS A 45 23.85 39.02 -5.69
CA LYS A 45 22.49 38.45 -5.63
C LYS A 45 22.48 37.09 -4.93
N ALA A 46 23.49 36.25 -5.17
CA ALA A 46 23.60 34.96 -4.50
C ALA A 46 23.76 35.10 -2.98
N LEU A 47 24.58 36.07 -2.53
CA LEU A 47 24.74 36.39 -1.11
C LEU A 47 23.46 36.93 -0.47
N LYS A 48 22.67 37.73 -1.20
CA LYS A 48 21.35 38.20 -0.72
C LYS A 48 20.31 37.08 -0.63
N LEU A 49 20.37 36.08 -1.53
CA LEU A 49 19.46 34.94 -1.54
C LEU A 49 19.88 33.81 -0.60
N TYR A 50 21.14 33.80 -0.16
CA TYR A 50 21.70 32.77 0.71
C TYR A 50 20.90 32.56 2.02
N PRO A 51 20.54 33.60 2.80
CA PRO A 51 19.81 33.40 4.05
C PRO A 51 18.46 32.69 3.85
N LYS A 52 17.77 32.97 2.74
CA LYS A 52 16.51 32.33 2.38
C LYS A 52 16.73 30.84 2.03
N ALA A 53 17.74 30.54 1.23
CA ALA A 53 18.09 29.17 0.88
C ALA A 53 18.56 28.36 2.10
N ASN A 54 19.31 28.98 3.02
CA ASN A 54 19.74 28.35 4.25
C ASN A 54 18.55 28.10 5.20
N ALA A 55 17.64 29.06 5.34
CA ALA A 55 16.42 28.88 6.13
C ALA A 55 15.51 27.77 5.56
N GLU A 56 15.43 27.64 4.24
CA GLU A 56 14.70 26.54 3.58
C GLU A 56 15.35 25.17 3.85
N ALA A 57 16.67 25.09 3.74
CA ALA A 57 17.43 23.88 4.06
C ALA A 57 17.30 23.49 5.55
N GLU A 58 17.40 24.46 6.46
CA GLU A 58 17.17 24.29 7.89
C GLU A 58 15.73 23.83 8.18
N ARG A 59 14.72 24.37 7.50
CA ARG A 59 13.33 23.94 7.69
C ARG A 59 13.10 22.49 7.25
N LEU A 60 13.75 22.07 6.17
CA LEU A 60 13.73 20.67 5.71
C LEU A 60 14.44 19.73 6.69
N LEU A 61 15.60 20.13 7.21
CA LEU A 61 16.39 19.33 8.13
C LEU A 61 15.77 19.27 9.53
N LYS A 62 15.27 20.39 10.06
CA LYS A 62 14.63 20.46 11.39
C LYS A 62 13.36 19.62 11.45
N ALA A 63 12.50 19.66 10.44
CA ALA A 63 11.30 18.82 10.42
C ALA A 63 11.66 17.32 10.32
N ALA A 64 12.70 16.98 9.56
CA ALA A 64 13.20 15.61 9.47
C ALA A 64 13.86 15.14 10.79
N ALA A 65 14.64 16.02 11.44
CA ALA A 65 15.26 15.76 12.73
C ALA A 65 14.23 15.65 13.85
N VAL A 66 13.22 16.53 13.89
CA VAL A 66 12.08 16.45 14.83
C VAL A 66 11.24 15.19 14.59
N ARG A 67 11.09 14.73 13.34
CA ARG A 67 10.49 13.40 13.08
C ARG A 67 11.36 12.27 13.60
N MET A 68 12.69 12.40 13.60
CA MET A 68 13.59 11.41 14.18
C MET A 68 13.74 11.50 15.70
N THR A 69 13.49 12.64 16.33
CA THR A 69 13.55 12.81 17.80
C THR A 69 12.17 12.75 18.46
N SER A 70 11.08 12.89 17.70
CA SER A 70 9.74 12.50 18.15
C SER A 70 9.72 10.99 18.40
N PRO A 71 9.32 10.53 19.60
CA PRO A 71 9.15 9.11 19.92
C PRO A 71 8.20 8.36 18.96
N ALA A 72 7.43 9.09 18.15
CA ALA A 72 6.47 8.57 17.20
C ALA A 72 7.05 8.16 15.83
N ALA A 73 8.34 8.39 15.53
CA ALA A 73 8.90 8.08 14.21
C ALA A 73 10.33 7.49 14.21
N VAL A 74 10.75 6.90 15.32
CA VAL A 74 11.96 6.05 15.37
C VAL A 74 11.54 4.60 15.19
N HIS A 75 11.89 4.08 14.02
CA HIS A 75 11.43 2.83 13.42
C HIS A 75 9.96 2.91 12.96
N PRO A 76 9.63 2.56 11.69
CA PRO A 76 8.32 1.98 11.48
C PRO A 76 8.32 0.77 12.41
N SER A 77 7.61 0.83 13.53
CA SER A 77 7.23 -0.37 14.24
C SER A 77 6.73 -1.29 13.15
N SER A 78 7.44 -2.41 12.94
CA SER A 78 6.99 -3.40 11.95
C SER A 78 5.55 -3.80 12.23
N MET A 79 5.11 -3.58 13.47
CA MET A 79 3.80 -3.82 14.03
C MET A 79 3.02 -2.53 14.26
N THR A 80 1.77 -2.49 13.81
CA THR A 80 0.80 -1.44 14.19
C THR A 80 0.47 -1.51 15.68
N GLU A 81 -0.22 -0.50 16.23
CA GLU A 81 -0.66 -0.50 17.64
C GLU A 81 -1.56 -1.72 17.95
N ILE A 82 -2.47 -2.08 17.04
CA ILE A 82 -3.29 -3.30 17.15
C ILE A 82 -2.42 -4.56 17.19
N GLU A 83 -1.41 -4.66 16.33
CA GLU A 83 -0.52 -5.82 16.29
C GLU A 83 0.35 -5.90 17.54
N GLN A 84 0.81 -4.76 18.06
CA GLN A 84 1.51 -4.66 19.35
C GLN A 84 0.61 -5.12 20.49
N PHE A 85 -0.61 -4.60 20.60
CA PHE A 85 -1.60 -5.02 21.60
C PHE A 85 -1.82 -6.55 21.53
N GLN A 86 -2.10 -7.09 20.35
CA GLN A 86 -2.29 -8.54 20.17
C GLN A 86 -1.03 -9.35 20.52
N HIS A 87 0.16 -8.81 20.29
CA HIS A 87 1.42 -9.45 20.67
C HIS A 87 1.57 -9.51 22.18
N GLY A 88 1.36 -8.39 22.89
CA GLY A 88 1.39 -8.35 24.35
C GLY A 88 0.40 -9.35 24.97
N GLN A 89 -0.83 -9.38 24.46
CA GLN A 89 -1.85 -10.35 24.92
C GLN A 89 -1.45 -11.81 24.67
N ARG A 90 -0.79 -12.11 23.54
CA ARG A 90 -0.22 -13.45 23.29
C ARG A 90 0.95 -13.76 24.23
N TYR A 91 1.76 -12.77 24.55
CA TYR A 91 2.90 -12.90 25.45
C TYR A 91 2.45 -13.26 26.88
N ILE A 92 1.44 -12.57 27.41
CA ILE A 92 0.82 -12.87 28.72
C ILE A 92 0.38 -14.34 28.78
N ARG A 93 -0.35 -14.82 27.77
CA ARG A 93 -0.78 -16.23 27.70
C ARG A 93 0.39 -17.19 27.61
N HIS A 94 1.44 -16.84 26.87
CA HIS A 94 2.62 -17.69 26.73
C HIS A 94 3.38 -17.81 28.05
N MET A 95 3.45 -16.74 28.83
CA MET A 95 4.03 -16.71 30.17
C MET A 95 3.10 -17.30 31.24
N GLN A 96 1.92 -17.80 30.86
CA GLN A 96 0.92 -18.37 31.77
C GLN A 96 0.45 -17.40 32.86
N LEU A 97 0.49 -16.10 32.55
CA LEU A 97 -0.02 -15.02 33.39
C LEU A 97 -1.52 -14.81 33.13
N ASP A 98 -2.23 -14.25 34.11
CA ASP A 98 -3.67 -14.00 34.03
C ASP A 98 -4.01 -12.83 33.08
N PRO A 99 -4.68 -13.07 31.93
CA PRO A 99 -5.07 -11.98 31.03
C PRO A 99 -6.03 -10.96 31.64
N GLU A 100 -6.80 -11.38 32.64
CA GLU A 100 -7.81 -10.54 33.31
C GLU A 100 -7.27 -9.83 34.55
N TRP A 101 -5.95 -9.89 34.80
CA TRP A 101 -5.31 -9.18 35.90
C TRP A 101 -5.55 -7.67 35.79
N ALA A 102 -6.22 -7.10 36.80
CA ALA A 102 -6.65 -5.71 36.83
C ALA A 102 -5.70 -4.79 37.63
N GLY A 103 -4.49 -5.26 37.94
CA GLY A 103 -3.51 -4.58 38.77
C GLY A 103 -3.31 -5.23 40.13
N TRP A 104 -2.44 -4.64 40.93
CA TRP A 104 -2.08 -5.13 42.27
C TRP A 104 -3.30 -5.18 43.18
N GLY A 105 -3.75 -6.39 43.54
CA GLY A 105 -4.83 -6.58 44.50
C GLY A 105 -4.40 -6.34 45.96
N HIS A 106 -3.12 -6.55 46.27
CA HIS A 106 -2.48 -6.33 47.57
C HIS A 106 -0.94 -6.35 47.42
N GLU A 107 -0.21 -5.92 48.44
CA GLU A 107 1.25 -5.72 48.44
C GLU A 107 2.08 -6.97 48.07
N ASN A 108 1.52 -8.17 48.24
CA ASN A 108 2.17 -9.46 47.95
C ASN A 108 1.41 -10.28 46.89
N ASP A 109 0.72 -9.63 45.95
CA ASP A 109 0.04 -10.31 44.86
C ASP A 109 1.04 -11.18 44.05
N PRO A 110 0.91 -12.53 44.07
CA PRO A 110 1.84 -13.41 43.37
C PRO A 110 1.90 -13.14 41.85
N GLU A 111 0.78 -12.73 41.26
CA GLU A 111 0.69 -12.40 39.83
C GLU A 111 1.42 -11.07 39.53
N GLY A 112 1.22 -10.05 40.37
CA GLY A 112 1.95 -8.78 40.29
C GLY A 112 3.47 -8.98 40.41
N ASN A 113 3.90 -9.77 41.39
CA ASN A 113 5.32 -10.12 41.56
C ASN A 113 5.90 -10.85 40.35
N ALA A 114 5.17 -11.82 39.79
CA ALA A 114 5.61 -12.55 38.60
C ALA A 114 5.76 -11.61 37.38
N ARG A 115 4.82 -10.68 37.20
CA ARG A 115 4.86 -9.67 36.13
C ARG A 115 6.06 -8.75 36.25
N ASP A 116 6.37 -8.28 37.46
CA ASP A 116 7.52 -7.42 37.72
C ASP A 116 8.84 -8.12 37.42
N VAL A 117 9.02 -9.36 37.90
CA VAL A 117 10.22 -10.16 37.61
C VAL A 117 10.42 -10.36 36.10
N ILE A 118 9.34 -10.63 35.36
CA ILE A 118 9.42 -10.79 33.90
C ILE A 118 9.72 -9.44 33.23
N ALA A 119 9.11 -8.35 33.68
CA ALA A 119 9.34 -7.01 33.14
C ALA A 119 10.80 -6.57 33.36
N GLU A 120 11.35 -6.77 34.56
CA GLU A 120 12.75 -6.53 34.88
C GLU A 120 13.69 -7.35 33.99
N ALA A 121 13.39 -8.63 33.77
CA ALA A 121 14.18 -9.49 32.89
C ALA A 121 14.14 -9.03 31.41
N ILE A 122 13.05 -8.40 30.95
CA ILE A 122 13.00 -7.78 29.62
C ILE A 122 13.84 -6.50 29.60
N VAL A 123 13.66 -5.61 30.59
CA VAL A 123 14.36 -4.32 30.69
C VAL A 123 15.87 -4.51 30.76
N ALA A 124 16.35 -5.52 31.50
CA ALA A 124 17.77 -5.85 31.66
C ALA A 124 18.49 -6.19 30.34
N LYS A 125 17.75 -6.48 29.25
CA LYS A 125 18.34 -6.73 27.91
C LYS A 125 18.78 -5.45 27.21
N TYR A 126 18.33 -4.29 27.67
CA TYR A 126 18.48 -3.02 26.99
C TYR A 126 19.42 -2.07 27.75
N PRO A 127 20.21 -1.24 27.05
CA PRO A 127 21.01 -0.20 27.70
C PRO A 127 20.10 0.84 28.37
N VAL A 128 20.61 1.47 29.42
CA VAL A 128 19.92 2.53 30.16
C VAL A 128 20.50 3.91 29.85
N ASP A 129 19.67 4.95 29.92
CA ASP A 129 20.10 6.36 29.84
C ASP A 129 20.67 6.87 31.18
N GLU A 130 21.03 8.17 31.22
CA GLU A 130 21.59 8.83 32.41
C GLU A 130 20.61 8.86 33.59
N GLU A 131 19.30 8.73 33.32
CA GLU A 131 18.24 8.62 34.32
C GLU A 131 17.87 7.17 34.66
N GLY A 132 18.62 6.18 34.16
CA GLY A 132 18.42 4.76 34.45
C GLY A 132 17.25 4.13 33.70
N ARG A 133 16.73 4.76 32.65
CA ARG A 133 15.58 4.25 31.87
C ARG A 133 16.07 3.47 30.66
N PRO A 134 15.44 2.33 30.33
CA PRO A 134 15.82 1.54 29.18
C PRO A 134 15.56 2.29 27.86
N VAL A 135 16.56 2.33 26.99
CA VAL A 135 16.49 2.96 25.66
C VAL A 135 16.63 1.92 24.54
N GLY A 136 15.96 2.18 23.41
CA GLY A 136 16.03 1.31 22.23
C GLY A 136 15.25 0.00 22.33
N ILE A 137 14.20 -0.05 23.17
CA ILE A 137 13.34 -1.23 23.31
C ILE A 137 12.67 -1.56 21.97
N GLY A 138 12.78 -2.83 21.54
CA GLY A 138 12.14 -3.29 20.31
C GLY A 138 10.60 -3.34 20.44
N SER A 139 9.86 -3.17 19.35
CA SER A 139 8.38 -3.07 19.39
C SER A 139 7.69 -4.28 20.05
N LYS A 140 8.28 -5.48 19.95
CA LYS A 140 7.73 -6.70 20.59
C LYS A 140 7.88 -6.68 22.10
N ASP A 141 9.05 -6.27 22.58
CA ASP A 141 9.36 -6.21 24.01
C ASP A 141 8.65 -5.02 24.65
N ALA A 142 8.53 -3.88 23.95
CA ALA A 142 7.70 -2.76 24.36
C ALA A 142 6.21 -3.17 24.50
N ALA A 143 5.68 -3.95 23.56
CA ALA A 143 4.33 -4.47 23.63
C ALA A 143 4.12 -5.46 24.78
N ALA A 144 5.12 -6.31 25.06
CA ALA A 144 5.09 -7.22 26.20
C ALA A 144 5.10 -6.44 27.53
N LEU A 145 5.98 -5.45 27.67
CA LEU A 145 6.07 -4.58 28.85
C LEU A 145 4.75 -3.85 29.12
N GLN A 146 4.09 -3.31 28.09
CA GLN A 146 2.77 -2.69 28.28
C GLN A 146 1.72 -3.69 28.77
N ALA A 147 1.69 -4.90 28.22
CA ALA A 147 0.72 -5.91 28.63
C ALA A 147 0.99 -6.43 30.05
N LEU A 148 2.25 -6.54 30.46
CA LEU A 148 2.65 -6.88 31.83
C LEU A 148 2.20 -5.80 32.82
N ALA A 149 2.46 -4.53 32.49
CA ALA A 149 2.17 -3.39 33.36
C ALA A 149 0.66 -3.13 33.53
N TYR A 150 -0.12 -3.24 32.46
CA TYR A 150 -1.54 -2.84 32.48
C TYR A 150 -2.52 -4.00 32.52
N GLY A 151 -2.14 -5.21 32.11
CA GLY A 151 -3.04 -6.37 32.07
C GLY A 151 -4.38 -6.05 31.39
N ALA A 152 -5.48 -6.34 32.07
CA ALA A 152 -6.84 -6.09 31.61
C ALA A 152 -7.19 -4.59 31.48
N SER A 153 -6.48 -3.72 32.20
CA SER A 153 -6.67 -2.27 32.12
C SER A 153 -6.05 -1.66 30.85
N GLN A 154 -5.30 -2.44 30.07
CA GLN A 154 -4.72 -1.97 28.82
C GLN A 154 -5.83 -1.62 27.82
N GLN A 155 -5.89 -0.34 27.43
CA GLN A 155 -6.86 0.12 26.45
C GLN A 155 -6.59 -0.55 25.09
N ARG A 156 -7.62 -1.22 24.55
CA ARG A 156 -7.56 -1.77 23.19
C ARG A 156 -7.48 -0.62 22.18
N PRO A 157 -6.45 -0.56 21.32
CA PRO A 157 -6.35 0.49 20.33
C PRO A 157 -7.47 0.37 19.29
N GLU A 158 -7.84 1.51 18.69
CA GLU A 158 -8.84 1.56 17.63
C GLU A 158 -8.17 1.23 16.28
N PRO A 159 -8.74 0.31 15.48
CA PRO A 159 -8.13 -0.10 14.22
C PRO A 159 -8.09 1.04 13.20
N THR A 160 -7.01 1.12 12.44
CA THR A 160 -6.79 2.12 11.39
C THR A 160 -7.00 1.59 9.97
N LEU A 161 -6.83 2.46 8.96
CA LEU A 161 -6.81 2.04 7.56
C LEU A 161 -5.60 1.16 7.24
N GLU A 162 -4.45 1.40 7.87
CA GLU A 162 -3.29 0.51 7.73
C GLU A 162 -3.59 -0.88 8.35
N ASP A 163 -4.28 -0.94 9.49
CA ASP A 163 -4.74 -2.22 10.06
C ASP A 163 -5.70 -2.95 9.13
N ALA A 164 -6.65 -2.22 8.54
CA ALA A 164 -7.59 -2.77 7.56
C ALA A 164 -6.86 -3.33 6.33
N LYS A 165 -5.88 -2.59 5.80
CA LYS A 165 -5.04 -3.02 4.68
C LYS A 165 -4.30 -4.31 5.03
N ARG A 166 -3.56 -4.35 6.15
CA ARG A 166 -2.76 -5.50 6.56
C ARG A 166 -3.61 -6.75 6.76
N ARG A 167 -4.76 -6.60 7.43
CA ARG A 167 -5.73 -7.69 7.62
C ARG A 167 -6.27 -8.20 6.29
N TYR A 168 -6.66 -7.30 5.39
CA TYR A 168 -7.17 -7.67 4.08
C TYR A 168 -6.10 -8.35 3.21
N GLU A 169 -4.86 -7.86 3.22
CA GLU A 169 -3.75 -8.48 2.50
C GLU A 169 -3.49 -9.90 2.99
N LYS A 170 -3.42 -10.09 4.31
CA LYS A 170 -3.20 -11.39 4.96
C LYS A 170 -4.30 -12.40 4.61
N ASP A 171 -5.56 -12.00 4.64
CA ASP A 171 -6.68 -12.94 4.55
C ASP A 171 -7.22 -13.14 3.13
N LYS A 172 -7.09 -12.13 2.24
CA LYS A 172 -7.75 -12.11 0.91
C LYS A 172 -6.81 -11.92 -0.28
N VAL A 173 -5.51 -11.71 -0.03
CA VAL A 173 -4.52 -11.37 -1.08
C VAL A 173 -3.25 -12.23 -0.98
N LEU A 174 -3.16 -13.10 0.03
CA LEU A 174 -2.02 -14.00 0.19
C LEU A 174 -1.79 -14.84 -1.07
N GLY A 175 -0.57 -14.78 -1.61
CA GLY A 175 -0.18 -15.49 -2.83
C GLY A 175 -0.53 -14.80 -4.15
N ASP A 176 -1.07 -13.56 -4.13
CA ASP A 176 -1.33 -12.74 -5.31
C ASP A 176 -0.53 -11.42 -5.28
N ASP A 177 0.75 -11.50 -5.69
CA ASP A 177 1.68 -10.36 -5.70
C ASP A 177 1.16 -9.16 -6.49
N LYS A 178 0.43 -9.42 -7.58
CA LYS A 178 -0.13 -8.37 -8.43
C LYS A 178 -1.21 -7.59 -7.67
N LYS A 179 -2.11 -8.32 -7.03
CA LYS A 179 -3.17 -7.72 -6.21
C LYS A 179 -2.60 -7.09 -4.95
N GLN A 180 -1.55 -7.64 -4.34
CA GLN A 180 -0.88 -7.02 -3.20
C GLN A 180 -0.26 -5.67 -3.57
N LYS A 181 0.50 -5.59 -4.68
CA LYS A 181 1.03 -4.33 -5.20
C LYS A 181 -0.08 -3.32 -5.50
N GLN A 182 -1.21 -3.79 -6.02
CA GLN A 182 -2.37 -2.94 -6.27
C GLN A 182 -2.97 -2.39 -4.97
N VAL A 183 -3.21 -3.24 -3.96
CA VAL A 183 -3.74 -2.81 -2.65
C VAL A 183 -2.79 -1.82 -1.99
N THR A 184 -1.49 -2.11 -1.96
CA THR A 184 -0.47 -1.21 -1.43
C THR A 184 -0.49 0.16 -2.13
N ARG A 185 -0.58 0.20 -3.47
CA ARG A 185 -0.71 1.47 -4.21
C ARG A 185 -2.00 2.22 -3.86
N ILE A 186 -3.12 1.52 -3.74
CA ILE A 186 -4.41 2.13 -3.42
C ILE A 186 -4.37 2.79 -2.04
N PHE A 187 -3.87 2.08 -1.02
CA PHE A 187 -3.79 2.61 0.34
C PHE A 187 -2.75 3.73 0.48
N ALA A 188 -1.70 3.75 -0.35
CA ALA A 188 -0.81 4.90 -0.45
C ALA A 188 -1.55 6.16 -0.91
N LEU A 189 -2.37 6.07 -1.96
CA LEU A 189 -3.21 7.19 -2.44
C LEU A 189 -4.21 7.66 -1.38
N ILE A 190 -4.79 6.73 -0.59
CA ILE A 190 -5.68 7.10 0.51
C ILE A 190 -4.93 7.90 1.58
N LYS A 191 -3.72 7.44 1.94
CA LYS A 191 -2.88 8.11 2.93
C LYS A 191 -2.42 9.48 2.45
N GLU A 192 -2.10 9.61 1.17
CA GLU A 192 -1.78 10.90 0.53
C GLU A 192 -2.97 11.86 0.58
N ALA A 193 -4.17 11.39 0.24
CA ALA A 193 -5.39 12.19 0.29
C ALA A 193 -5.72 12.67 1.71
N LEU A 194 -5.70 11.78 2.70
CA LEU A 194 -6.11 12.08 4.08
C LEU A 194 -5.01 12.74 4.92
N GLY A 195 -3.77 12.76 4.43
CA GLY A 195 -2.58 13.30 5.09
C GLY A 195 -2.08 12.52 6.33
N ARG A 196 -2.90 11.60 6.86
CA ARG A 196 -2.58 10.76 8.02
C ARG A 196 -3.34 9.45 7.96
N ASP A 197 -2.86 8.45 8.70
CA ASP A 197 -3.62 7.23 8.93
C ASP A 197 -4.73 7.51 9.96
N ARG A 198 -5.97 7.15 9.62
CA ARG A 198 -7.16 7.44 10.44
C ARG A 198 -7.77 6.15 10.96
N THR A 199 -8.38 6.21 12.14
CA THR A 199 -9.13 5.07 12.69
C THR A 199 -10.39 4.84 11.86
N LEU A 200 -10.81 3.57 11.74
CA LEU A 200 -11.97 3.18 10.94
C LEU A 200 -13.26 3.88 11.41
N ARG A 201 -13.43 4.06 12.73
CA ARG A 201 -14.59 4.76 13.30
C ARG A 201 -14.59 6.27 13.04
N SER A 202 -13.42 6.87 12.84
CA SER A 202 -13.32 8.32 12.59
C SER A 202 -13.65 8.72 11.16
N LEU A 203 -13.65 7.77 10.22
CA LEU A 203 -13.86 8.05 8.81
C LEU A 203 -15.31 8.38 8.50
N ARG A 204 -15.49 9.47 7.77
CA ARG A 204 -16.79 9.98 7.33
C ARG A 204 -16.92 9.90 5.81
N ARG A 205 -18.16 10.08 5.33
CA ARG A 205 -18.45 10.12 3.89
C ARG A 205 -17.67 11.22 3.17
N GLU A 206 -17.37 12.31 3.88
CA GLU A 206 -16.58 13.43 3.35
C GLU A 206 -15.12 13.04 3.12
N ASP A 207 -14.48 12.34 4.06
CA ASP A 207 -13.14 11.77 3.87
C ASP A 207 -13.10 10.81 2.67
N ALA A 208 -14.14 9.98 2.50
CA ALA A 208 -14.22 9.09 1.34
C ALA A 208 -14.34 9.84 0.00
N ARG A 209 -15.02 11.00 -0.02
CA ARG A 209 -15.09 11.87 -1.21
C ARG A 209 -13.74 12.52 -1.49
N GLU A 210 -13.05 13.01 -0.47
CA GLU A 210 -11.69 13.56 -0.58
C GLU A 210 -10.73 12.53 -1.21
N VAL A 211 -10.79 11.27 -0.75
CA VAL A 211 -10.01 10.17 -1.34
C VAL A 211 -10.33 9.97 -2.82
N ARG A 212 -11.61 9.94 -3.19
CA ARG A 212 -12.03 9.78 -4.59
C ARG A 212 -11.54 10.95 -5.44
N ASP A 213 -11.72 12.17 -4.97
CA ASP A 213 -11.39 13.39 -5.71
C ASP A 213 -9.87 13.48 -5.90
N HIS A 214 -9.09 13.18 -4.86
CA HIS A 214 -7.64 13.04 -4.97
C HIS A 214 -7.23 11.97 -6.01
N MET A 215 -7.86 10.80 -6.01
CA MET A 215 -7.59 9.78 -7.02
C MET A 215 -7.88 10.28 -8.45
N LEU A 216 -8.94 11.06 -8.66
CA LEU A 216 -9.23 11.66 -9.97
C LEU A 216 -8.20 12.73 -10.35
N ASP A 217 -7.80 13.57 -9.40
CA ASP A 217 -6.83 14.66 -9.60
C ASP A 217 -5.42 14.13 -9.94
N THR A 218 -5.08 12.91 -9.52
CA THR A 218 -3.84 12.23 -9.96
C THR A 218 -3.86 11.79 -11.43
N GLY A 219 -4.96 12.04 -12.16
CA GLY A 219 -5.12 11.71 -13.57
C GLY A 219 -5.63 10.29 -13.84
N LEU A 220 -6.16 9.59 -12.82
CA LEU A 220 -6.76 8.27 -13.02
C LEU A 220 -8.11 8.40 -13.73
N ALA A 221 -8.34 7.52 -14.72
CA ALA A 221 -9.65 7.39 -15.34
C ALA A 221 -10.72 6.99 -14.30
N ALA A 222 -11.95 7.50 -14.44
CA ALA A 222 -13.06 7.21 -13.52
C ALA A 222 -13.29 5.69 -13.33
N SER A 223 -13.18 4.89 -14.40
CA SER A 223 -13.30 3.44 -14.31
C SER A 223 -12.21 2.76 -13.48
N SER A 224 -11.01 3.35 -13.43
CA SER A 224 -9.92 2.89 -12.56
C SER A 224 -10.20 3.27 -11.10
N VAL A 225 -10.67 4.50 -10.86
CA VAL A 225 -11.06 4.96 -9.52
C VAL A 225 -12.19 4.10 -8.95
N ASP A 226 -13.22 3.78 -9.74
CA ASP A 226 -14.30 2.87 -9.30
C ASP A 226 -13.78 1.48 -8.92
N ARG A 227 -12.83 0.93 -9.69
CA ARG A 227 -12.17 -0.35 -9.35
C ARG A 227 -11.39 -0.24 -8.05
N TYR A 228 -10.70 0.88 -7.81
CA TYR A 228 -9.95 1.10 -6.58
C TYR A 228 -10.90 1.23 -5.39
N LEU A 229 -11.96 2.02 -5.51
CA LEU A 229 -13.00 2.16 -4.48
C LEU A 229 -13.69 0.83 -4.14
N ASN A 230 -13.87 -0.08 -5.10
CA ASN A 230 -14.37 -1.43 -4.82
C ASN A 230 -13.42 -2.22 -3.91
N ILE A 231 -12.10 -2.11 -4.12
CA ILE A 231 -11.09 -2.77 -3.27
C ILE A 231 -11.08 -2.15 -1.87
N VAL A 232 -11.14 -0.82 -1.77
CA VAL A 232 -11.20 -0.11 -0.48
C VAL A 232 -12.45 -0.50 0.29
N ARG A 233 -13.61 -0.57 -0.38
CA ARG A 233 -14.86 -1.04 0.22
C ARG A 233 -14.70 -2.45 0.80
N ALA A 234 -14.17 -3.38 0.00
CA ALA A 234 -13.97 -4.76 0.44
C ALA A 234 -13.01 -4.85 1.63
N ALA A 235 -11.92 -4.08 1.63
CA ALA A 235 -10.96 -4.05 2.74
C ALA A 235 -11.56 -3.47 4.02
N PHE A 236 -12.31 -2.36 3.90
CA PHE A 236 -12.99 -1.73 5.04
C PHE A 236 -14.07 -2.66 5.62
N ASP A 237 -14.93 -3.25 4.79
CA ASP A 237 -15.97 -4.18 5.25
C ASP A 237 -15.37 -5.43 5.89
N HIS A 238 -14.26 -5.94 5.34
CA HIS A 238 -13.52 -7.06 5.93
C HIS A 238 -13.00 -6.68 7.32
N ALA A 239 -12.31 -5.55 7.43
CA ALA A 239 -11.79 -5.05 8.70
C ALA A 239 -12.89 -4.79 9.74
N SER A 240 -14.03 -4.23 9.35
CA SER A 240 -15.16 -4.01 10.27
C SER A 240 -15.69 -5.30 10.88
N ARG A 241 -15.67 -6.42 10.14
CA ARG A 241 -16.06 -7.73 10.67
C ARG A 241 -14.98 -8.33 11.57
N GLU A 242 -13.72 -8.29 11.13
CA GLU A 242 -12.60 -8.90 11.85
C GLU A 242 -12.17 -8.14 13.12
N PHE A 243 -12.55 -6.88 13.24
CA PHE A 243 -12.29 -6.05 14.43
C PHE A 243 -13.56 -5.74 15.24
N ASP A 244 -14.65 -6.47 15.00
CA ASP A 244 -15.91 -6.36 15.75
C ASP A 244 -16.50 -4.93 15.78
N LEU A 245 -16.36 -4.19 14.68
CA LEU A 245 -16.90 -2.83 14.53
C LEU A 245 -18.38 -2.89 14.12
N ILE A 246 -19.19 -3.54 14.96
CA ILE A 246 -20.62 -3.77 14.73
C ILE A 246 -21.33 -2.42 14.51
N GLY A 247 -22.16 -2.34 13.47
CA GLY A 247 -22.91 -1.13 13.12
C GLY A 247 -22.10 -0.05 12.41
N LEU A 248 -20.80 -0.22 12.21
CA LEU A 248 -19.99 0.76 11.48
C LEU A 248 -20.33 0.74 9.98
N LEU A 249 -20.96 1.83 9.52
CA LEU A 249 -21.26 2.01 8.11
C LEU A 249 -19.99 2.33 7.32
N ASN A 250 -19.80 1.65 6.19
CA ASN A 250 -18.67 1.89 5.32
C ASN A 250 -18.79 3.25 4.60
N PRO A 251 -17.89 4.22 4.85
CA PRO A 251 -17.95 5.54 4.24
C PRO A 251 -17.79 5.53 2.72
N PHE A 252 -17.17 4.49 2.16
CA PHE A 252 -16.97 4.29 0.72
C PHE A 252 -18.16 3.59 0.05
N SER A 253 -19.17 3.13 0.81
CA SER A 253 -20.34 2.43 0.28
C SER A 253 -21.10 3.28 -0.75
N LYS A 254 -21.41 2.72 -1.92
CA LYS A 254 -22.06 3.43 -3.03
C LYS A 254 -21.36 4.75 -3.42
N LEU A 255 -20.05 4.85 -3.26
CA LEU A 255 -19.26 5.97 -3.80
C LEU A 255 -18.84 5.62 -5.23
N GLU A 256 -19.25 6.46 -6.19
CA GLU A 256 -18.91 6.34 -7.61
C GLU A 256 -17.94 7.46 -8.00
N ALA A 257 -17.00 7.14 -8.89
CA ALA A 257 -15.99 8.07 -9.42
C ALA A 257 -16.60 9.12 -10.37
N ALA A 258 -17.58 8.71 -11.18
CA ALA A 258 -18.36 9.60 -12.02
C ALA A 258 -19.81 9.13 -12.07
N LYS A 259 -20.76 10.06 -12.24
CA LYS A 259 -22.14 9.69 -12.55
C LYS A 259 -22.16 8.94 -13.88
N LYS A 260 -22.88 7.81 -13.93
CA LYS A 260 -22.98 6.90 -15.10
C LYS A 260 -23.38 7.62 -16.39
N ASP A 261 -24.04 8.77 -16.31
CA ASP A 261 -24.50 9.57 -17.45
C ASP A 261 -23.36 10.25 -18.24
N LYS A 262 -22.13 10.31 -17.71
CA LYS A 262 -20.94 10.87 -18.39
C LYS A 262 -19.90 9.82 -18.81
N ALA A 263 -20.16 8.55 -18.55
CA ALA A 263 -19.37 7.51 -19.18
C ALA A 263 -19.88 7.39 -20.61
N GLU A 264 -19.11 7.90 -21.59
CA GLU A 264 -19.24 7.44 -22.98
C GLU A 264 -19.44 5.92 -22.94
N PRO A 265 -20.50 5.39 -23.59
CA PRO A 265 -20.70 3.95 -23.60
C PRO A 265 -19.40 3.30 -24.07
N ASP A 266 -18.86 2.36 -23.28
CA ASP A 266 -17.61 1.63 -23.55
C ASP A 266 -17.59 1.01 -24.97
N ARG A 267 -18.77 0.89 -25.58
CA ARG A 267 -19.01 0.51 -26.97
C ARG A 267 -18.31 1.42 -27.99
N ASP A 268 -18.24 2.73 -27.76
CA ASP A 268 -17.58 3.66 -28.70
C ASP A 268 -16.06 3.61 -28.59
N LYS A 269 -15.52 3.27 -27.41
CA LYS A 269 -14.08 3.05 -27.21
C LYS A 269 -13.60 1.70 -27.73
N ARG A 270 -14.51 0.74 -27.90
CA ARG A 270 -14.24 -0.63 -28.35
C ARG A 270 -15.12 -1.00 -29.54
N ARG A 271 -15.16 -0.14 -30.55
CA ARG A 271 -15.90 -0.45 -31.77
C ARG A 271 -15.31 -1.71 -32.42
N PRO A 272 -16.15 -2.59 -33.02
CA PRO A 272 -15.67 -3.67 -33.87
C PRO A 272 -14.84 -3.14 -35.04
N PHE A 273 -13.97 -3.99 -35.57
CA PHE A 273 -13.29 -3.72 -36.84
C PHE A 273 -14.32 -3.58 -37.96
N THR A 274 -14.09 -2.65 -38.89
CA THR A 274 -14.80 -2.67 -40.17
C THR A 274 -14.30 -3.84 -41.03
N ALA A 275 -15.07 -4.23 -42.04
CA ALA A 275 -14.67 -5.30 -42.96
C ALA A 275 -13.33 -5.01 -43.66
N GLU A 276 -13.09 -3.75 -44.01
CA GLU A 276 -11.84 -3.30 -44.64
C GLU A 276 -10.65 -3.36 -43.66
N GLU A 277 -10.84 -2.90 -42.43
CA GLU A 277 -9.82 -2.99 -41.37
C GLU A 277 -9.47 -4.44 -41.07
N LEU A 278 -10.47 -5.31 -40.93
CA LEU A 278 -10.25 -6.73 -40.68
C LEU A 278 -9.48 -7.38 -41.83
N LYS A 279 -9.84 -7.08 -43.09
CA LYS A 279 -9.10 -7.55 -44.28
C LYS A 279 -7.64 -7.08 -44.28
N ALA A 280 -7.40 -5.82 -43.92
CA ALA A 280 -6.04 -5.26 -43.82
C ALA A 280 -5.22 -5.94 -42.71
N VAL A 281 -5.83 -6.16 -41.54
CA VAL A 281 -5.19 -6.88 -40.41
C VAL A 281 -4.88 -8.31 -40.81
N ASN A 282 -5.83 -9.03 -41.42
CA ASN A 282 -5.65 -10.41 -41.88
C ASN A 282 -4.49 -10.53 -42.88
N THR A 283 -4.39 -9.58 -43.81
CA THR A 283 -3.29 -9.51 -44.78
C THR A 283 -1.94 -9.32 -44.07
N ARG A 284 -1.87 -8.38 -43.13
CA ARG A 284 -0.63 -8.08 -42.42
C ARG A 284 -0.19 -9.22 -41.49
N VAL A 285 -1.12 -9.83 -40.76
CA VAL A 285 -0.86 -10.99 -39.91
C VAL A 285 -0.35 -12.16 -40.75
N SER A 286 -1.00 -12.43 -41.89
CA SER A 286 -0.61 -13.54 -42.78
C SER A 286 0.81 -13.38 -43.33
N LEU A 287 1.22 -12.15 -43.67
CA LEU A 287 2.53 -11.86 -44.25
C LEU A 287 3.66 -11.76 -43.21
N MET A 288 3.39 -11.21 -42.02
CA MET A 288 4.46 -10.78 -41.11
C MET A 288 4.48 -11.49 -39.76
N ALA A 289 3.37 -12.08 -39.32
CA ALA A 289 3.34 -12.74 -38.02
C ALA A 289 4.00 -14.12 -38.10
N LYS A 290 4.54 -14.59 -36.98
CA LYS A 290 5.04 -15.97 -36.83
C LYS A 290 3.90 -16.98 -36.96
N ALA A 291 4.24 -18.23 -37.28
CA ALA A 291 3.26 -19.27 -37.60
C ALA A 291 2.23 -19.50 -36.49
N ASP A 292 2.68 -19.52 -35.24
CA ASP A 292 1.87 -19.62 -34.03
C ASP A 292 0.86 -18.46 -33.92
N LEU A 293 1.32 -17.21 -34.06
CA LEU A 293 0.48 -16.02 -33.99
C LEU A 293 -0.55 -15.96 -35.12
N ARG A 294 -0.19 -16.42 -36.33
CA ARG A 294 -1.14 -16.54 -37.46
C ARG A 294 -2.28 -17.50 -37.12
N GLN A 295 -1.96 -18.63 -36.49
CA GLN A 295 -2.94 -19.65 -36.16
C GLN A 295 -3.83 -19.21 -34.99
N ILE A 296 -3.25 -18.56 -33.97
CA ILE A 296 -4.00 -17.93 -32.87
C ILE A 296 -4.97 -16.88 -33.42
N TRP A 297 -4.51 -15.99 -34.30
CA TRP A 297 -5.37 -14.96 -34.89
C TRP A 297 -6.57 -15.55 -35.64
N ARG A 298 -6.34 -16.54 -36.53
CA ARG A 298 -7.42 -17.22 -37.27
C ARG A 298 -8.47 -17.83 -36.34
N MET A 299 -8.03 -18.49 -35.27
CA MET A 299 -8.95 -19.08 -34.31
C MET A 299 -9.74 -17.99 -33.56
N LEU A 300 -9.11 -16.88 -33.16
CA LEU A 300 -9.82 -15.79 -32.48
C LEU A 300 -10.89 -15.15 -33.37
N GLU A 301 -10.55 -14.89 -34.63
CA GLU A 301 -11.47 -14.31 -35.61
C GLU A 301 -12.66 -15.23 -35.89
N GLY A 302 -12.41 -16.53 -36.14
CA GLY A 302 -13.46 -17.47 -36.53
C GLY A 302 -14.35 -17.95 -35.37
N THR A 303 -13.83 -18.01 -34.15
CA THR A 303 -14.52 -18.66 -33.02
C THR A 303 -15.02 -17.68 -31.95
N GLY A 304 -14.53 -16.44 -31.95
CA GLY A 304 -14.82 -15.46 -30.88
C GLY A 304 -14.34 -15.89 -29.49
N CYS A 305 -13.46 -16.89 -29.40
CA CYS A 305 -12.87 -17.32 -28.15
C CYS A 305 -11.99 -16.23 -27.55
N ARG A 306 -11.76 -16.29 -26.23
CA ARG A 306 -10.82 -15.39 -25.56
C ARG A 306 -9.39 -15.77 -25.93
N LEU A 307 -8.48 -14.80 -25.94
CA LEU A 307 -7.05 -15.04 -26.23
C LEU A 307 -6.46 -16.20 -25.41
N ALA A 308 -6.71 -16.24 -24.10
CA ALA A 308 -6.21 -17.31 -23.25
C ALA A 308 -6.86 -18.68 -23.50
N GLU A 309 -8.09 -18.70 -24.04
CA GLU A 309 -8.79 -19.95 -24.41
C GLU A 309 -8.10 -20.61 -25.61
N VAL A 310 -7.70 -19.79 -26.59
CA VAL A 310 -7.02 -20.21 -27.82
C VAL A 310 -5.53 -20.48 -27.61
N ALA A 311 -4.82 -19.60 -26.88
CA ALA A 311 -3.38 -19.75 -26.67
C ALA A 311 -3.01 -20.98 -25.82
N GLY A 312 -3.93 -21.44 -24.95
CA GLY A 312 -3.76 -22.65 -24.15
C GLY A 312 -4.46 -23.89 -24.72
N LEU A 313 -4.93 -23.84 -25.98
CA LEU A 313 -5.70 -24.93 -26.58
C LEU A 313 -4.82 -26.16 -26.82
N ARG A 314 -5.27 -27.34 -26.36
CA ARG A 314 -4.61 -28.63 -26.62
C ARG A 314 -5.24 -29.33 -27.83
N VAL A 315 -4.49 -30.22 -28.47
CA VAL A 315 -5.03 -31.08 -29.54
C VAL A 315 -6.23 -31.90 -29.03
N SER A 316 -6.16 -32.36 -27.78
CA SER A 316 -7.22 -33.08 -27.09
C SER A 316 -8.51 -32.28 -26.87
N ASP A 317 -8.50 -30.97 -27.09
CA ASP A 317 -9.66 -30.11 -26.92
C ASP A 317 -10.42 -29.92 -28.24
N VAL A 318 -9.85 -30.36 -29.36
CA VAL A 318 -10.44 -30.22 -30.69
C VAL A 318 -11.16 -31.51 -31.05
N ARG A 319 -12.41 -31.40 -31.49
CA ARG A 319 -13.25 -32.54 -31.90
C ARG A 319 -13.58 -32.37 -33.38
N LEU A 320 -12.78 -32.96 -34.25
CA LEU A 320 -12.99 -32.91 -35.70
C LEU A 320 -13.97 -34.00 -36.19
N ASP A 321 -13.99 -35.16 -35.54
CA ASP A 321 -14.82 -36.31 -35.93
C ASP A 321 -16.26 -36.27 -35.38
N HIS A 322 -16.69 -35.12 -34.86
CA HIS A 322 -18.04 -34.93 -34.32
C HIS A 322 -18.99 -34.43 -35.43
N PRO A 323 -20.30 -34.73 -35.39
CA PRO A 323 -21.25 -34.24 -36.39
C PRO A 323 -21.21 -32.72 -36.62
N ILE A 324 -20.83 -31.98 -35.58
CA ILE A 324 -20.46 -30.57 -35.67
C ILE A 324 -19.05 -30.46 -35.09
N PRO A 325 -18.03 -30.26 -35.92
CA PRO A 325 -16.67 -30.03 -35.45
C PRO A 325 -16.61 -28.85 -34.50
N HIS A 326 -15.91 -28.99 -33.36
CA HIS A 326 -15.90 -27.95 -32.34
C HIS A 326 -14.63 -27.98 -31.47
N ILE A 327 -14.39 -26.85 -30.81
CA ILE A 327 -13.43 -26.69 -29.73
C ILE A 327 -14.16 -26.83 -28.39
N VAL A 328 -13.62 -27.66 -27.50
CA VAL A 328 -14.05 -27.77 -26.10
C VAL A 328 -13.26 -26.77 -25.26
N VAL A 329 -13.93 -25.73 -24.78
CA VAL A 329 -13.34 -24.76 -23.86
C VAL A 329 -13.51 -25.27 -22.44
N GLU A 330 -12.48 -25.87 -21.88
CA GLU A 330 -12.49 -26.42 -20.51
C GLU A 330 -11.24 -26.06 -19.70
N TRP A 331 -11.35 -26.18 -18.38
CA TRP A 331 -10.23 -26.03 -17.44
C TRP A 331 -9.26 -27.21 -17.58
N HIS A 332 -7.97 -26.93 -17.61
CA HIS A 332 -6.91 -27.89 -17.34
C HIS A 332 -5.72 -27.16 -16.68
N ASP A 333 -4.71 -27.90 -16.24
CA ASP A 333 -3.58 -27.35 -15.47
C ASP A 333 -2.91 -26.15 -16.18
N ASP A 334 -2.74 -26.23 -17.50
CA ASP A 334 -2.14 -25.14 -18.31
C ASP A 334 -3.14 -24.05 -18.77
N ARG A 335 -4.45 -24.18 -18.47
CA ARG A 335 -5.49 -23.22 -18.88
C ARG A 335 -6.57 -23.06 -17.82
N ARG A 336 -6.45 -21.97 -17.06
CA ARG A 336 -7.51 -21.54 -16.14
C ARG A 336 -8.65 -20.85 -16.89
N ILE A 337 -9.86 -21.41 -16.77
CA ILE A 337 -11.11 -20.71 -17.11
C ILE A 337 -11.61 -19.91 -15.91
N LYS A 338 -12.29 -18.79 -16.17
CA LYS A 338 -12.68 -17.81 -15.12
C LYS A 338 -13.74 -18.35 -14.15
N ASN A 339 -14.63 -19.23 -14.58
CA ASN A 339 -15.73 -19.81 -13.80
C ASN A 339 -16.32 -21.03 -14.51
N LYS A 340 -17.05 -21.91 -13.79
CA LYS A 340 -17.67 -23.12 -14.35
C LYS A 340 -18.57 -22.84 -15.57
N VAL A 341 -19.24 -21.69 -15.58
CA VAL A 341 -20.11 -21.22 -16.67
C VAL A 341 -19.34 -20.89 -17.96
N SER A 342 -18.02 -20.72 -17.91
CA SER A 342 -17.20 -20.51 -19.11
C SER A 342 -16.98 -21.79 -19.93
N ARG A 343 -17.31 -22.97 -19.38
CA ARG A 343 -17.21 -24.24 -20.09
C ARG A 343 -18.24 -24.29 -21.21
N ARG A 344 -17.78 -24.47 -22.46
CA ARG A 344 -18.64 -24.50 -23.64
C ARG A 344 -17.98 -25.19 -24.81
N ASN A 345 -18.79 -25.68 -25.73
CA ASN A 345 -18.34 -26.13 -27.05
C ASN A 345 -18.53 -24.98 -28.04
N VAL A 346 -17.49 -24.69 -28.82
CA VAL A 346 -17.48 -23.62 -29.83
C VAL A 346 -17.31 -24.26 -31.20
N PRO A 347 -18.28 -24.13 -32.12
CA PRO A 347 -18.20 -24.75 -33.44
C PRO A 347 -17.02 -24.19 -34.26
N LEU A 348 -16.45 -25.03 -35.12
CA LEU A 348 -15.36 -24.70 -36.04
C LEU A 348 -15.84 -24.34 -37.43
#